data_AF-H6R8L7-F1
#
_entry.id   AF-H6R8L7-F1
#
_cell.length_a   1.000
_cell.length_b   1.000
_cell.length_c   1.000
_cell.angle_alpha   90.00
_cell.angle_beta   90.00
_cell.angle_gamma   90.00
#
_symmetry.space_group_name_H-M   'P 1'
#
loop_
_entity.id
_entity.type
_entity.pdbx_description
1 polymer ?
#
loop_
_entity_poly.entity_id
_entity_poly.type
_entity_poly.pdbx_seq_one_letter_code
_entity_poly.pdbx_strand_id
1 'polypeptide(L)'
;MREPSIRARSSRGFGASLLSLLVMVWLVIGFVAAFQRDYFTAAPAECRDFATIALTVVAGPLNYAGLNPKVEHCTLPEPSQ
;
A
#
# COMPACT_ATOMS: atom_id res chain seq x y z
N MET A 1 -45.06 -8.18 -24.89
CA MET A 1 -43.71 -8.77 -24.82
C MET A 1 -42.67 -7.65 -24.87
N ARG A 2 -41.62 -7.79 -24.04
CA ARG A 2 -40.46 -6.91 -23.79
C ARG A 2 -40.67 -5.81 -22.75
N GLU A 3 -40.30 -6.18 -21.53
CA GLU A 3 -40.12 -5.28 -20.39
C GLU A 3 -39.02 -4.23 -20.67
N PRO A 4 -39.18 -2.99 -20.19
CA PRO A 4 -38.09 -2.03 -20.16
C PRO A 4 -37.09 -2.49 -19.08
N SER A 5 -35.92 -2.94 -19.52
CA SER A 5 -34.79 -3.16 -18.61
C SER A 5 -34.32 -1.81 -18.06
N ILE A 6 -34.77 -1.51 -16.84
CA ILE A 6 -34.29 -0.36 -16.07
C ILE A 6 -32.79 -0.54 -15.86
N ARG A 7 -32.01 0.26 -16.61
CA ARG A 7 -30.57 0.38 -16.43
C ARG A 7 -30.35 1.02 -15.06
N ALA A 8 -30.14 0.19 -14.04
CA ALA A 8 -29.73 0.64 -12.72
C ALA A 8 -28.40 1.37 -12.88
N ARG A 9 -28.47 2.69 -13.01
CA ARG A 9 -27.31 3.56 -12.90
C ARG A 9 -26.94 3.51 -11.43
N SER A 10 -26.00 2.61 -11.11
CA SER A 10 -25.31 2.58 -9.83
C SER A 10 -24.69 3.96 -9.64
N SER A 11 -25.40 4.82 -8.90
CA SER A 11 -24.80 5.96 -8.25
C SER A 11 -23.78 5.38 -7.29
N ARG A 12 -22.52 5.31 -7.74
CA ARG A 12 -21.39 5.10 -6.85
C ARG A 12 -21.48 6.20 -5.79
N GLY A 13 -22.00 5.85 -4.63
CA GLY A 13 -22.25 6.80 -3.55
C GLY A 13 -21.00 7.58 -3.24
N PHE A 14 -21.16 8.85 -2.88
CA PHE A 14 -20.07 9.79 -2.60
C PHE A 14 -18.96 9.19 -1.72
N GLY A 15 -19.31 8.30 -0.77
CA GLY A 15 -18.36 7.57 0.07
C GLY A 15 -17.43 6.59 -0.66
N ALA A 16 -17.91 5.92 -1.72
CA ALA A 16 -17.07 5.02 -2.52
C ALA A 16 -16.02 5.80 -3.33
N SER A 17 -16.35 7.02 -3.77
CA SER A 17 -15.43 7.89 -4.50
C SER A 17 -14.30 8.41 -3.61
N LEU A 18 -14.61 8.80 -2.37
CA LEU A 18 -13.61 9.32 -1.43
C LEU A 18 -12.64 8.23 -0.99
N LEU A 19 -13.15 7.03 -0.67
CA LEU A 19 -12.30 5.89 -0.29
C LEU A 19 -11.39 5.48 -1.45
N SER A 20 -11.90 5.47 -2.68
CA SER A 20 -11.09 5.21 -3.89
C SER A 20 -9.96 6.23 -4.05
N LEU A 21 -10.26 7.52 -3.88
CA LEU A 21 -9.26 8.59 -3.95
C LEU A 21 -8.19 8.42 -2.86
N LEU A 22 -8.60 8.12 -1.63
CA LEU A 22 -7.68 7.90 -0.52
C LEU A 22 -6.74 6.72 -0.81
N VAL A 23 -7.28 5.59 -1.26
CA VAL A 23 -6.48 4.41 -1.64
C VAL A 23 -5.55 4.72 -2.82
N MET A 24 -6.01 5.49 -3.80
CA MET A 24 -5.17 5.91 -4.92
C MET A 24 -3.96 6.73 -4.45
N VAL A 25 -4.21 7.76 -3.63
CA VAL A 25 -3.14 8.60 -3.06
C VAL A 25 -2.18 7.76 -2.22
N TRP A 26 -2.72 6.83 -1.41
CA TRP A 26 -1.92 5.90 -0.62
C TRP A 26 -0.97 5.07 -1.49
N LEU A 27 -1.47 4.46 -2.56
CA LEU A 27 -0.66 3.65 -3.47
C LEU A 27 0.39 4.47 -4.22
N VAL A 28 0.08 5.73 -4.59
CA VAL A 28 1.05 6.64 -5.21
C VAL A 28 2.21 6.94 -4.25
N ILE A 29 1.91 7.25 -2.97
CA ILE A 29 2.95 7.47 -1.96
C ILE A 29 3.81 6.20 -1.80
N GLY A 30 3.17 5.03 -1.80
CA GLY A 30 3.87 3.76 -1.67
C GLY A 30 4.78 3.45 -2.85
N PHE A 31 4.32 3.74 -4.07
CA PHE A 31 5.14 3.64 -5.27
C PHE A 31 6.36 4.55 -5.21
N VAL A 32 6.19 5.80 -4.77
CA VAL A 32 7.31 6.73 -4.54
C VAL A 32 8.27 6.19 -3.49
N ALA A 33 7.77 5.57 -2.42
CA ALA A 33 8.61 4.95 -1.39
C ALA A 33 9.47 3.79 -1.93
N ALA A 34 8.89 2.97 -2.82
CA ALA A 34 9.64 1.90 -3.50
C ALA A 34 10.67 2.47 -4.48
N PHE A 35 10.34 3.57 -5.17
CA PHE A 35 11.26 4.25 -6.08
C PHE A 35 12.46 4.86 -5.33
N GLN A 36 12.24 5.47 -4.17
CA GLN A 36 13.32 6.00 -3.31
C GLN A 36 14.26 4.92 -2.75
N ARG A 37 13.91 3.63 -2.88
CA ARG A 37 14.75 2.48 -2.50
C ARG A 37 15.45 1.83 -3.70
N ASP A 38 15.41 2.46 -4.87
CA ASP A 38 16.04 1.97 -6.11
C ASP A 38 15.56 0.59 -6.58
N TYR A 39 14.35 0.16 -6.17
CA TYR A 39 13.83 -1.16 -6.52
C TYR A 39 13.42 -1.34 -8.00
N PHE A 40 13.40 -0.26 -8.78
CA PHE A 40 13.05 -0.29 -10.21
C PHE A 40 14.27 -0.15 -11.14
N THR A 41 15.48 -0.29 -10.61
CA THR A 41 16.74 -0.24 -11.40
C THR A 41 16.97 -1.49 -12.26
N ALA A 42 16.36 -2.62 -11.88
CA ALA A 42 16.35 -3.86 -12.66
C ALA A 42 14.97 -4.53 -12.52
N ALA A 43 14.63 -5.40 -13.48
CA ALA A 43 13.41 -6.19 -13.39
C ALA A 43 13.51 -7.21 -12.23
N PRO A 44 12.46 -7.40 -11.43
CA PRO A 44 12.44 -8.41 -10.38
C PRO A 44 12.56 -9.81 -10.99
N ALA A 45 13.55 -10.58 -10.56
CA ALA A 45 13.82 -11.93 -11.07
C ALA A 45 13.20 -13.01 -10.16
N GLU A 46 13.03 -12.70 -8.87
CA GLU A 46 12.60 -13.68 -7.87
C GLU A 46 11.32 -13.26 -7.14
N CYS A 47 10.61 -14.24 -6.57
CA CYS A 47 9.41 -14.02 -5.74
C CYS A 47 9.69 -13.03 -4.59
N ARG A 48 10.87 -13.12 -3.98
CA ARG A 48 11.31 -12.21 -2.92
C ARG A 48 11.34 -10.76 -3.40
N ASP A 49 11.89 -10.50 -4.58
CA ASP A 49 12.06 -9.12 -5.07
C ASP A 49 10.69 -8.50 -5.36
N PHE A 50 9.79 -9.27 -5.99
CA PHE A 50 8.41 -8.85 -6.20
C PHE A 50 7.68 -8.63 -4.86
N ALA A 51 7.82 -9.54 -3.91
CA ALA A 51 7.22 -9.43 -2.59
C ALA A 51 7.72 -8.19 -1.84
N THR A 52 9.01 -7.88 -1.92
CA THR A 52 9.61 -6.68 -1.32
C THR A 52 9.04 -5.41 -1.94
N ILE A 53 8.94 -5.34 -3.27
CA ILE A 53 8.34 -4.17 -3.96
C ILE A 53 6.87 -4.02 -3.54
N ALA A 54 6.08 -5.08 -3.64
CA ALA A 54 4.65 -5.06 -3.32
C ALA A 54 4.40 -4.66 -1.86
N LEU A 55 5.15 -5.24 -0.92
CA LEU A 55 5.06 -4.89 0.50
C LEU A 55 5.43 -3.43 0.72
N THR A 56 6.46 -2.92 0.04
CA THR A 56 6.88 -1.52 0.15
C THR A 56 5.83 -0.58 -0.41
N VAL A 57 5.11 -0.93 -1.47
CA VAL A 57 4.02 -0.07 -1.99
C VAL A 57 2.84 -0.03 -1.00
N VAL A 58 2.50 -1.14 -0.36
CA VAL A 58 1.35 -1.19 0.56
C VAL A 58 1.69 -0.57 1.92
N ALA A 59 2.85 -0.91 2.49
CA ALA A 59 3.27 -0.50 3.83
C ALA A 59 4.17 0.74 3.84
N GLY A 60 4.80 1.10 2.72
CA GLY A 60 5.67 2.26 2.59
C GLY A 60 5.05 3.59 3.02
N PRO A 61 3.78 3.89 2.70
CA PRO A 61 3.12 5.13 3.14
C PRO A 61 3.08 5.30 4.66
N LEU A 62 3.08 4.21 5.43
CA LEU A 62 3.11 4.25 6.90
C LEU A 62 4.37 4.96 7.43
N ASN A 63 5.49 4.92 6.71
CA ASN A 63 6.71 5.65 7.07
C ASN A 63 6.53 7.18 7.03
N TYR A 64 5.61 7.68 6.20
CA TYR A 64 5.30 9.10 6.09
C TYR A 64 4.11 9.51 6.97
N ALA A 65 3.38 8.53 7.52
CA ALA A 65 2.28 8.76 8.45
C ALA A 65 2.75 9.05 9.89
N GLY A 66 4.07 9.07 10.14
CA GLY A 66 4.63 9.41 11.46
C GLY A 66 4.34 8.37 12.56
N LEU A 67 3.96 7.15 12.17
CA LEU A 67 3.72 6.06 13.11
C LEU A 67 5.05 5.64 13.76
N ASN A 68 5.13 5.74 15.09
CA ASN A 68 6.31 5.37 15.88
C ASN A 68 5.98 4.22 16.85
N PRO A 69 5.88 2.97 16.36
CA PRO A 69 5.57 1.83 17.22
C PRO A 69 6.75 1.55 18.16
N LYS A 70 6.53 1.71 19.46
CA LYS A 70 7.51 1.35 20.49
C LYS A 70 7.32 -0.10 20.89
N VAL A 71 8.43 -0.84 20.95
CA VAL A 71 8.46 -2.18 21.53
C VAL A 71 8.60 -1.99 23.04
N GLU A 72 7.52 -2.18 23.78
CA GLU A 72 7.50 -2.00 25.24
C GLU A 72 8.35 -3.05 25.98
N HIS A 73 8.58 -4.21 25.35
CA HIS A 73 9.29 -5.34 25.94
C HIS A 73 10.37 -5.88 24.98
N CYS A 74 11.41 -5.09 24.75
CA CYS A 74 12.63 -5.56 24.08
C CYS A 74 13.67 -5.98 25.12
N THR A 75 13.73 -7.27 25.45
CA THR A 75 14.87 -7.85 26.19
C THR A 75 16.00 -8.06 25.19
N LEU A 76 16.93 -7.12 25.11
CA LEU A 76 18.12 -7.25 24.27
C LEU A 76 19.08 -8.24 24.96
N PRO A 77 19.55 -9.30 24.27
CA PRO A 77 20.60 -10.16 24.81
C PRO A 77 21.88 -9.34 24.99
N GLU A 78 22.64 -9.65 26.04
CA GLU A 78 23.94 -9.02 26.27
C GLU A 78 24.86 -9.34 25.06
N PRO A 79 25.54 -8.34 24.47
CA PRO A 79 26.46 -8.59 23.37
C PRO A 79 27.59 -9.50 23.84
N SER A 80 27.76 -10.65 23.21
CA SER A 80 28.94 -11.48 23.43
C SER A 80 30.17 -10.78 22.87
N GLN A 81 31.21 -10.63 23.69
CA GLN A 81 32.56 -10.23 23.26
C GLN A 81 33.18 -11.30 22.38
#